data_AF-A0A349Q8Y6-F1
#
_entry.id   AF-A0A349Q8Y6-F1
#
_cell.length_a   1.000
_cell.length_b   1.000
_cell.length_c   1.000
_cell.angle_alpha   90.00
_cell.angle_beta   90.00
_cell.angle_gamma   90.00
#
_symmetry.space_group_name_H-M   'P 1'
#
loop_
_entity.id
_entity.type
_entity.pdbx_description
1 polymer ?
#
loop_
_entity_poly.entity_id
_entity_poly.type
_entity_poly.pdbx_seq_one_letter_code
_entity_poly.pdbx_strand_id
1 'polypeptide(L)'
;MKYFGGCDVGSTYTKAVIMDENGKVVANTTIKSKINAALSAEAAMSDVVSQVPELKGDVKNLTYLVGTGYGRNKVATADENISEISCHAMGVHITDPSVKAIIDIGGQDIKGIAIDTDGTVKNFAMNDKCAAGTGRFFEAMARSFEMSLSDFSKLSLKAKNVIPISAQCTVFAESEVISLVGEGKPMDEIAAGIEMSVAKRCFVMAKKAGATDSITLSGGCAKNDGLKQAIEQVLKIKVIDLPVDPQLMGALGAAEYARQKGLAQA
;
A
#
# COMPACT_ATOMS: atom_id res chain seq x y z
N MET A 1 14.81 -16.14 -22.19
CA MET A 1 13.89 -15.83 -21.10
C MET A 1 13.43 -14.40 -21.27
N LYS A 2 12.11 -14.18 -21.26
CA LYS A 2 11.52 -12.83 -21.31
C LYS A 2 11.29 -12.30 -19.90
N TYR A 3 11.36 -10.98 -19.75
CA TYR A 3 11.15 -10.29 -18.48
C TYR A 3 10.17 -9.14 -18.65
N PHE A 4 9.35 -8.92 -17.64
CA PHE A 4 8.25 -7.96 -17.64
C PHE A 4 8.35 -7.09 -16.38
N GLY A 5 8.09 -5.80 -16.54
CA GLY A 5 8.23 -4.82 -15.46
C GLY A 5 6.91 -4.21 -15.03
N GLY A 6 6.78 -3.96 -13.74
CA GLY A 6 5.75 -3.12 -13.15
C GLY A 6 6.36 -2.01 -12.31
N CYS A 7 5.98 -0.76 -12.54
CA CYS A 7 6.46 0.39 -11.78
C CYS A 7 5.29 1.15 -11.13
N ASP A 8 5.15 1.04 -9.82
CA ASP A 8 4.15 1.74 -9.02
C ASP A 8 4.75 3.01 -8.39
N VAL A 9 4.45 4.14 -9.02
CA VAL A 9 4.91 5.45 -8.57
C VAL A 9 3.90 6.06 -7.61
N GLY A 10 4.02 5.70 -6.35
CA GLY A 10 3.20 6.25 -5.27
C GLY A 10 3.62 7.67 -4.85
N SER A 11 2.80 8.29 -4.01
CA SER A 11 3.06 9.64 -3.48
C SER A 11 4.15 9.69 -2.41
N THR A 12 4.46 8.55 -1.80
CA THR A 12 5.35 8.44 -0.64
C THR A 12 6.44 7.39 -0.87
N TYR A 13 6.11 6.30 -1.56
CA TYR A 13 7.06 5.27 -1.97
C TYR A 13 6.81 4.86 -3.41
N THR A 14 7.89 4.67 -4.16
CA THR A 14 7.89 4.10 -5.49
C THR A 14 8.39 2.67 -5.41
N LYS A 15 7.68 1.75 -6.05
CA LYS A 15 7.94 0.32 -6.02
C LYS A 15 8.09 -0.18 -7.44
N ALA A 16 9.01 -1.10 -7.67
CA ALA A 16 9.12 -1.75 -8.96
C ALA A 16 9.35 -3.25 -8.78
N VAL A 17 8.81 -4.04 -9.71
CA VAL A 17 8.88 -5.50 -9.71
C VAL A 17 9.25 -5.96 -11.12
N ILE A 18 10.15 -6.92 -11.23
CA ILE A 18 10.44 -7.65 -12.46
C ILE A 18 10.00 -9.10 -12.30
N MET A 19 9.29 -9.59 -13.31
CA MET A 19 8.76 -10.95 -13.40
C MET A 19 9.27 -11.63 -14.66
N ASP A 20 9.54 -12.94 -14.60
CA ASP A 20 9.87 -13.75 -15.78
C ASP A 20 8.60 -14.23 -16.52
N GLU A 21 8.78 -14.87 -17.68
CA GLU A 21 7.66 -15.40 -18.49
C GLU A 21 6.82 -16.48 -17.80
N ASN A 22 7.35 -17.12 -16.76
CA ASN A 22 6.66 -18.14 -15.96
C ASN A 22 5.89 -17.55 -14.77
N GLY A 23 5.89 -16.23 -14.59
CA GLY A 23 5.20 -15.56 -13.50
C GLY A 23 6.02 -15.47 -12.21
N LYS A 24 7.31 -15.81 -12.23
CA LYS A 24 8.17 -15.72 -11.06
C LYS A 24 8.74 -14.31 -10.90
N VAL A 25 8.60 -13.73 -9.71
CA VAL A 25 9.28 -12.48 -9.35
C VAL A 25 10.79 -12.75 -9.24
N VAL A 26 11.59 -12.03 -10.02
CA VAL A 26 13.05 -12.18 -10.07
C VAL A 26 13.80 -11.01 -9.43
N ALA A 27 13.17 -9.84 -9.35
CA ALA A 27 13.71 -8.67 -8.67
C ALA A 27 12.58 -7.75 -8.19
N ASN A 28 12.83 -6.99 -7.13
CA ASN A 28 11.93 -5.93 -6.68
C ASN A 28 12.70 -4.83 -5.94
N THR A 29 12.06 -3.67 -5.82
CA THR A 29 12.58 -2.57 -5.01
C THR A 29 11.44 -1.74 -4.43
N THR A 30 11.74 -1.07 -3.32
CA THR A 30 10.87 -0.07 -2.70
C THR A 30 11.73 1.09 -2.23
N ILE A 31 11.54 2.26 -2.82
CA ILE A 31 12.29 3.48 -2.49
C ILE A 31 11.35 4.60 -2.05
N LYS A 32 11.83 5.50 -1.19
CA LYS A 32 11.06 6.70 -0.83
C LYS A 32 10.91 7.58 -2.07
N SER A 33 9.68 7.98 -2.38
CA SER A 33 9.40 8.85 -3.54
C SER A 33 9.99 10.23 -3.31
N LYS A 34 10.60 10.77 -4.36
CA LYS A 34 10.96 12.18 -4.46
C LYS A 34 9.74 12.99 -4.87
N ILE A 35 9.82 14.32 -4.69
CA ILE A 35 8.79 15.25 -5.14
C ILE A 35 8.55 15.10 -6.66
N ASN A 36 9.62 14.93 -7.43
CA ASN A 36 9.52 14.64 -8.85
C ASN A 36 9.28 13.13 -9.08
N ALA A 37 8.07 12.80 -9.50
CA ALA A 37 7.65 11.42 -9.79
C ALA A 37 8.48 10.76 -10.91
N ALA A 38 8.96 11.51 -11.91
CA ALA A 38 9.80 10.96 -12.98
C ALA A 38 11.16 10.49 -12.42
N LEU A 39 11.80 11.31 -11.57
CA LEU A 39 13.06 10.93 -10.91
C LEU A 39 12.89 9.75 -9.94
N SER A 40 11.68 9.57 -9.41
CA SER A 40 11.36 8.42 -8.55
C SER A 40 11.19 7.15 -9.38
N ALA A 41 10.49 7.23 -10.51
CA ALA A 41 10.34 6.12 -11.44
C ALA A 41 11.70 5.69 -12.02
N GLU A 42 12.53 6.65 -12.48
CA GLU A 42 13.87 6.38 -13.00
C GLU A 42 14.76 5.68 -11.97
N ALA A 43 14.80 6.19 -10.73
CA ALA A 43 15.60 5.58 -9.67
C ALA A 43 15.13 4.15 -9.33
N ALA A 44 13.82 3.92 -9.21
CA ALA A 44 13.29 2.60 -8.91
C ALA A 44 13.52 1.61 -10.06
N MET A 45 13.31 2.06 -11.30
CA MET A 45 13.52 1.21 -12.46
C MET A 45 14.99 0.88 -12.66
N SER A 46 15.91 1.85 -12.51
CA SER A 46 17.35 1.63 -12.59
C SER A 46 17.84 0.64 -11.53
N ASP A 47 17.36 0.77 -10.30
CA ASP A 47 17.69 -0.16 -9.21
C ASP A 47 17.22 -1.58 -9.54
N VAL A 48 15.94 -1.76 -9.88
CA VAL A 48 15.38 -3.11 -10.06
C VAL A 48 15.95 -3.83 -11.29
N VAL A 49 16.22 -3.14 -12.41
CA VAL A 49 16.83 -3.78 -13.59
C VAL A 49 18.29 -4.15 -13.37
N SER A 50 19.01 -3.45 -12.47
CA SER A 50 20.39 -3.78 -12.12
C SER A 50 20.51 -5.11 -11.36
N GLN A 51 19.43 -5.55 -10.72
CA GLN A 51 19.37 -6.83 -10.00
C GLN A 51 19.21 -8.03 -10.94
N VAL A 52 18.93 -7.81 -12.23
CA VAL A 52 18.73 -8.87 -13.25
C VAL A 52 19.82 -8.74 -14.32
N PRO A 53 20.91 -9.53 -14.27
CA PRO A 53 22.05 -9.41 -15.17
C PRO A 53 21.69 -9.44 -16.67
N GLU A 54 20.68 -10.23 -17.04
CA GLU A 54 20.18 -10.40 -18.40
C GLU A 54 19.62 -9.10 -18.99
N LEU A 55 19.13 -8.18 -18.15
CA LEU A 55 18.64 -6.87 -18.56
C LEU A 55 19.75 -5.84 -18.74
N LYS A 56 21.00 -6.15 -18.37
CA LYS A 56 22.18 -5.29 -18.55
C LYS A 56 21.99 -3.86 -18.00
N GLY A 57 21.17 -3.72 -16.97
CA GLY A 57 20.86 -2.41 -16.38
C GLY A 57 19.99 -1.49 -17.23
N ASP A 58 19.37 -1.97 -18.32
CA ASP A 58 18.55 -1.14 -19.23
C ASP A 58 17.09 -1.61 -19.25
N VAL A 59 16.18 -0.70 -18.90
CA VAL A 59 14.72 -0.91 -18.92
C VAL A 59 14.19 -1.30 -20.30
N LYS A 60 14.88 -0.90 -21.39
CA LYS A 60 14.50 -1.24 -22.77
C LYS A 60 14.64 -2.73 -23.09
N ASN A 61 15.35 -3.49 -22.26
CA ASN A 61 15.48 -4.94 -22.41
C ASN A 61 14.29 -5.71 -21.80
N LEU A 62 13.35 -5.02 -21.14
CA LEU A 62 12.07 -5.60 -20.76
C LEU A 62 11.23 -5.85 -22.01
N THR A 63 10.47 -6.94 -22.02
CA THR A 63 9.51 -7.26 -23.08
C THR A 63 8.28 -6.35 -23.02
N TYR A 64 7.87 -5.98 -21.80
CA TYR A 64 6.77 -5.05 -21.58
C TYR A 64 6.91 -4.40 -20.20
N LEU A 65 6.53 -3.13 -20.08
CA LEU A 65 6.56 -2.35 -18.85
C LEU A 65 5.21 -1.65 -18.63
N VAL A 66 4.60 -1.90 -17.48
CA VAL A 66 3.39 -1.19 -17.04
C VAL A 66 3.72 -0.18 -15.94
N GLY A 67 3.32 1.07 -16.15
CA GLY A 67 3.29 2.11 -15.12
C GLY A 67 1.97 2.11 -14.34
N THR A 68 2.05 2.28 -13.02
CA THR A 68 0.89 2.43 -12.13
C THR A 68 1.16 3.42 -10.99
N GLY A 69 0.18 3.59 -10.09
CA GLY A 69 0.21 4.58 -9.02
C GLY A 69 -0.14 5.99 -9.48
N TYR A 70 -0.06 6.93 -8.54
CA TYR A 70 -0.31 8.36 -8.76
C TYR A 70 0.56 8.94 -9.90
N GLY A 71 1.83 8.55 -9.94
CA GLY A 71 2.82 9.01 -10.90
C GLY A 71 2.94 8.18 -12.17
N ARG A 72 2.00 7.27 -12.48
CA ARG A 72 2.08 6.34 -13.64
C ARG A 72 2.52 6.99 -14.95
N ASN A 73 1.96 8.16 -15.26
CA ASN A 73 2.28 8.93 -16.46
C ASN A 73 3.72 9.49 -16.52
N LYS A 74 4.53 9.25 -15.47
CA LYS A 74 5.93 9.68 -15.34
C LYS A 74 6.91 8.51 -15.41
N VAL A 75 6.42 7.27 -15.54
CA VAL A 75 7.26 6.11 -15.83
C VAL A 75 7.70 6.21 -17.29
N ALA A 76 8.93 6.68 -17.50
CA ALA A 76 9.49 6.75 -18.84
C ALA A 76 9.54 5.34 -19.45
N THR A 77 9.28 5.22 -20.74
CA THR A 77 9.31 3.94 -21.49
C THR A 77 8.28 2.89 -21.07
N ALA A 78 7.29 3.24 -20.22
CA ALA A 78 6.15 2.36 -20.00
C ALA A 78 5.36 2.19 -21.30
N ASP A 79 5.09 0.94 -21.68
CA ASP A 79 4.26 0.60 -22.83
C ASP A 79 2.79 0.93 -22.56
N GLU A 80 2.36 0.82 -21.29
CA GLU A 80 0.99 1.12 -20.88
C GLU A 80 0.91 1.63 -19.44
N ASN A 81 -0.13 2.40 -19.16
CA ASN A 81 -0.48 2.86 -17.82
C ASN A 81 -1.77 2.20 -17.35
N ILE A 82 -1.72 1.51 -16.21
CA ILE A 82 -2.87 0.84 -15.61
C ILE A 82 -3.16 1.45 -14.24
N SER A 83 -4.45 1.54 -13.89
CA SER A 83 -4.89 2.03 -12.58
C SER A 83 -4.27 1.23 -11.43
N GLU A 84 -3.84 1.91 -10.37
CA GLU A 84 -3.30 1.25 -9.17
C GLU A 84 -4.34 0.35 -8.50
N ILE A 85 -5.63 0.67 -8.64
CA ILE A 85 -6.73 -0.16 -8.12
C ILE A 85 -6.72 -1.52 -8.81
N SER A 86 -6.60 -1.51 -10.14
CA SER A 86 -6.52 -2.73 -10.95
C SER A 86 -5.24 -3.50 -10.68
N CYS A 87 -4.11 -2.81 -10.50
CA CYS A 87 -2.84 -3.45 -10.21
C CYS A 87 -2.80 -4.04 -8.79
N HIS A 88 -3.33 -3.37 -7.77
CA HIS A 88 -3.43 -3.95 -6.44
C HIS A 88 -4.34 -5.19 -6.42
N ALA A 89 -5.50 -5.14 -7.10
CA ALA A 89 -6.39 -6.28 -7.24
C ALA A 89 -5.67 -7.49 -7.89
N MET A 90 -5.00 -7.26 -9.02
CA MET A 90 -4.26 -8.31 -9.72
C MET A 90 -3.08 -8.83 -8.91
N GLY A 91 -2.29 -7.95 -8.28
CA GLY A 91 -1.15 -8.33 -7.46
C GLY A 91 -1.55 -9.19 -6.26
N VAL A 92 -2.66 -8.85 -5.61
CA VAL A 92 -3.23 -9.69 -4.55
C VAL A 92 -3.76 -11.01 -5.11
N HIS A 93 -4.49 -10.99 -6.23
CA HIS A 93 -5.07 -12.21 -6.82
C HIS A 93 -4.02 -13.27 -7.18
N ILE A 94 -2.89 -12.87 -7.79
CA ILE A 94 -1.82 -13.83 -8.12
C ILE A 94 -1.02 -14.27 -6.89
N THR A 95 -1.10 -13.51 -5.80
CA THR A 95 -0.43 -13.84 -4.54
C THR A 95 -1.28 -14.82 -3.72
N ASP A 96 -2.59 -14.57 -3.62
CA ASP A 96 -3.58 -15.42 -2.98
C ASP A 96 -4.96 -15.22 -3.63
N PRO A 97 -5.41 -16.14 -4.48
CA PRO A 97 -6.70 -16.03 -5.18
C PRO A 97 -7.91 -16.25 -4.25
N SER A 98 -7.71 -16.64 -2.99
CA SER A 98 -8.79 -16.77 -2.01
C SER A 98 -9.23 -15.43 -1.42
N VAL A 99 -8.39 -14.39 -1.56
CA VAL A 99 -8.69 -13.03 -1.12
C VAL A 99 -9.72 -12.40 -2.06
N LYS A 100 -10.80 -11.86 -1.49
CA LYS A 100 -11.90 -11.24 -2.24
C LYS A 100 -11.95 -9.74 -2.09
N ALA A 101 -11.18 -9.19 -1.14
CA ALA A 101 -11.15 -7.77 -0.91
C ALA A 101 -9.84 -7.28 -0.30
N ILE A 102 -9.56 -6.01 -0.55
CA ILE A 102 -8.36 -5.31 -0.12
C ILE A 102 -8.77 -4.04 0.61
N ILE A 103 -8.11 -3.77 1.72
CA ILE A 103 -8.02 -2.41 2.26
C ILE A 103 -6.60 -1.93 1.99
N ASP A 104 -6.46 -1.06 0.99
CA ASP A 104 -5.20 -0.44 0.62
C ASP A 104 -5.03 0.85 1.41
N ILE A 105 -4.01 0.92 2.26
CA ILE A 105 -3.73 2.11 3.07
C ILE A 105 -2.39 2.69 2.62
N GLY A 106 -2.49 3.69 1.75
CA GLY A 106 -1.37 4.41 1.18
C GLY A 106 -0.88 5.55 2.07
N GLY A 107 0.05 6.32 1.51
CA GLY A 107 0.57 7.50 2.19
C GLY A 107 -0.43 8.66 2.24
N GLN A 108 -1.29 8.80 1.23
CA GLN A 108 -2.17 9.97 1.08
C GLN A 108 -3.65 9.61 0.87
N ASP A 109 -3.97 8.34 0.69
CA ASP A 109 -5.33 7.86 0.49
C ASP A 109 -5.54 6.49 1.16
N ILE A 110 -6.82 6.11 1.23
CA ILE A 110 -7.28 4.79 1.66
C ILE A 110 -8.26 4.28 0.61
N LYS A 111 -8.17 3.02 0.24
CA LYS A 111 -9.06 2.37 -0.72
C LYS A 111 -9.63 1.08 -0.15
N GLY A 112 -10.91 0.85 -0.37
CA GLY A 112 -11.53 -0.46 -0.28
C GLY A 112 -11.72 -0.99 -1.68
N ILE A 113 -11.29 -2.21 -1.95
CA ILE A 113 -11.34 -2.84 -3.28
C ILE A 113 -11.98 -4.21 -3.13
N ALA A 114 -13.02 -4.49 -3.91
CA ALA A 114 -13.57 -5.83 -4.07
C ALA A 114 -13.01 -6.44 -5.36
N ILE A 115 -12.51 -7.67 -5.26
CA ILE A 115 -11.86 -8.40 -6.36
C ILE A 115 -12.89 -9.38 -6.94
N ASP A 116 -12.91 -9.52 -8.27
CA ASP A 116 -13.69 -10.54 -8.98
C ASP A 116 -12.92 -11.87 -9.10
N THR A 117 -13.57 -12.91 -9.60
CA THR A 117 -12.98 -14.27 -9.65
C THR A 117 -11.75 -14.40 -10.55
N ASP A 118 -11.55 -13.47 -11.47
CA ASP A 118 -10.42 -13.41 -12.41
C ASP A 118 -9.32 -12.41 -11.98
N GLY A 119 -9.42 -11.85 -10.77
CA GLY A 119 -8.48 -10.87 -10.24
C GLY A 119 -8.76 -9.42 -10.67
N THR A 120 -9.79 -9.18 -11.48
CA THR A 120 -10.19 -7.83 -11.87
C THR A 120 -10.96 -7.12 -10.74
N VAL A 121 -11.18 -5.81 -10.90
CA VAL A 121 -11.88 -4.99 -9.91
C VAL A 121 -13.38 -5.13 -10.09
N LYS A 122 -14.05 -5.72 -9.11
CA LYS A 122 -15.51 -5.80 -9.07
C LYS A 122 -16.15 -4.48 -8.67
N ASN A 123 -15.60 -3.84 -7.65
CA ASN A 123 -16.04 -2.53 -7.16
C ASN A 123 -14.92 -1.91 -6.30
N PHE A 124 -14.94 -0.59 -6.11
CA PHE A 124 -14.00 0.08 -5.21
C PHE A 124 -14.60 1.35 -4.61
N ALA A 125 -14.04 1.78 -3.49
CA ALA A 125 -14.27 3.07 -2.88
C ALA A 125 -12.95 3.64 -2.39
N MET A 126 -12.76 4.96 -2.49
CA MET A 126 -11.54 5.61 -2.03
C MET A 126 -11.82 6.92 -1.32
N ASN A 127 -10.90 7.29 -0.43
CA ASN A 127 -10.82 8.62 0.18
C ASN A 127 -9.41 9.17 -0.03
N ASP A 128 -9.30 10.19 -0.87
CA ASP A 128 -8.06 10.87 -1.27
C ASP A 128 -8.03 12.35 -0.85
N LYS A 129 -9.11 12.86 -0.26
CA LYS A 129 -9.24 14.29 0.10
C LYS A 129 -8.75 14.60 1.52
N CYS A 130 -8.45 13.57 2.31
CA CYS A 130 -8.18 13.73 3.74
C CYS A 130 -6.97 12.88 4.16
N ALA A 131 -5.97 13.55 4.74
CA ALA A 131 -4.81 12.87 5.32
C ALA A 131 -5.18 12.01 6.55
N ALA A 132 -6.30 12.29 7.21
CA ALA A 132 -6.68 11.53 8.39
C ALA A 132 -7.08 10.11 7.99
N GLY A 133 -6.30 9.16 8.52
CA GLY A 133 -6.41 7.73 8.21
C GLY A 133 -5.37 7.18 7.23
N THR A 134 -4.39 7.98 6.80
CA THR A 134 -3.36 7.56 5.85
C THR A 134 -1.98 7.48 6.50
N GLY A 135 -0.96 7.03 5.75
CA GLY A 135 0.42 7.02 6.22
C GLY A 135 0.93 8.40 6.67
N ARG A 136 0.47 9.49 6.05
CA ARG A 136 0.83 10.87 6.47
C ARG A 136 0.33 11.20 7.88
N PHE A 137 -0.83 10.68 8.25
CA PHE A 137 -1.35 10.84 9.61
C PHE A 137 -0.46 10.09 10.61
N PHE A 138 -0.09 8.84 10.33
CA PHE A 138 0.82 8.09 11.19
C PHE A 138 2.22 8.70 11.27
N GLU A 139 2.76 9.23 10.16
CA GLU A 139 4.03 9.98 10.18
C GLU A 139 3.94 11.21 11.09
N ALA A 140 2.78 11.88 11.17
CA ALA A 140 2.57 13.01 12.09
C ALA A 140 2.49 12.54 13.54
N MET A 141 1.65 11.55 13.84
CA MET A 141 1.49 11.02 15.20
C MET A 141 2.81 10.48 15.76
N ALA A 142 3.59 9.73 14.96
CA ALA A 142 4.89 9.23 15.38
C ALA A 142 5.86 10.37 15.75
N ARG A 143 5.84 11.49 15.01
CA ARG A 143 6.62 12.69 15.36
C ARG A 143 6.14 13.33 16.67
N SER A 144 4.84 13.45 16.88
CA SER A 144 4.28 14.01 18.13
C SER A 144 4.62 13.14 19.35
N PHE A 145 4.85 11.84 19.14
CA PHE A 145 5.31 10.89 20.16
C PHE A 145 6.83 10.85 20.30
N GLU A 146 7.58 11.58 19.45
CA GLU A 146 9.04 11.52 19.35
C GLU A 146 9.58 10.10 19.10
N MET A 147 8.85 9.31 18.29
CA MET A 147 9.15 7.91 18.00
C MET A 147 9.40 7.68 16.51
N SER A 148 10.10 6.58 16.21
CA SER A 148 10.11 6.07 14.84
C SER A 148 8.72 5.55 14.45
N LEU A 149 8.39 5.60 13.16
CA LEU A 149 7.13 5.05 12.66
C LEU A 149 6.99 3.54 12.97
N SER A 150 8.11 2.81 12.95
CA SER A 150 8.14 1.39 13.31
C SER A 150 7.78 1.16 14.78
N ASP A 151 8.36 1.94 15.69
CA ASP A 151 8.08 1.78 17.12
C ASP A 151 6.64 2.20 17.45
N PHE A 152 6.18 3.29 16.84
CA PHE A 152 4.79 3.75 16.97
C PHE A 152 3.80 2.66 16.55
N SER A 153 4.06 1.98 15.42
CA SER A 153 3.18 0.96 14.87
C SER A 153 2.94 -0.27 15.76
N LYS A 154 3.80 -0.47 16.76
CA LYS A 154 3.69 -1.60 17.71
C LYS A 154 3.24 -1.14 19.10
N LEU A 155 3.20 0.16 19.34
CA LEU A 155 3.00 0.73 20.66
C LEU A 155 1.62 0.37 21.23
N SER A 156 0.58 0.44 20.39
CA SER A 156 -0.79 0.12 20.78
C SER A 156 -1.02 -1.35 21.17
N LEU A 157 -0.14 -2.28 20.75
CA LEU A 157 -0.27 -3.71 21.09
C LEU A 157 -0.10 -4.01 22.58
N LYS A 158 0.49 -3.08 23.33
CA LYS A 158 0.70 -3.18 24.79
C LYS A 158 -0.46 -2.58 25.60
N ALA A 159 -1.35 -1.84 24.93
CA ALA A 159 -2.41 -1.08 25.58
C ALA A 159 -3.41 -2.00 26.26
N LYS A 160 -3.80 -1.63 27.48
CA LYS A 160 -4.87 -2.33 28.23
C LYS A 160 -6.23 -1.69 28.02
N ASN A 161 -6.25 -0.38 27.79
CA ASN A 161 -7.44 0.39 27.47
C ASN A 161 -7.21 1.22 26.21
N VAL A 162 -8.29 1.82 25.70
CA VAL A 162 -8.24 2.73 24.55
C VAL A 162 -8.61 4.11 25.05
N ILE A 163 -7.74 5.10 24.84
CA ILE A 163 -8.06 6.52 25.03
C ILE A 163 -8.56 7.03 23.67
N PRO A 164 -9.86 7.31 23.48
CA PRO A 164 -10.39 7.71 22.18
C PRO A 164 -9.84 9.09 21.76
N ILE A 165 -9.45 9.21 20.50
CA ILE A 165 -9.15 10.50 19.87
C ILE A 165 -10.45 11.07 19.30
N SER A 166 -10.86 12.22 19.81
CA SER A 166 -12.12 12.88 19.43
C SER A 166 -12.00 13.64 18.12
N ALA A 167 -10.84 14.21 17.83
CA ALA A 167 -10.59 15.00 16.65
C ALA A 167 -10.55 14.14 15.38
N GLN A 168 -11.28 14.58 14.35
CA GLN A 168 -11.32 13.92 13.04
C GLN A 168 -10.28 14.47 12.05
N CYS A 169 -9.83 15.71 12.23
CA CYS A 169 -8.83 16.34 11.37
C CYS A 169 -7.42 16.01 11.90
N THR A 170 -6.47 15.68 11.03
CA THR A 170 -5.08 15.40 11.41
C THR A 170 -4.47 16.49 12.29
N VAL A 171 -4.69 17.76 11.96
CA VAL A 171 -4.12 18.91 12.69
C VAL A 171 -4.68 19.00 14.13
N PHE A 172 -5.99 18.77 14.28
CA PHE A 172 -6.62 18.80 15.59
C PHE A 172 -6.32 17.55 16.40
N ALA A 173 -6.21 16.39 15.74
CA ALA A 173 -5.80 15.14 16.37
C ALA A 173 -4.36 15.23 16.88
N GLU A 174 -3.45 15.85 16.14
CA GLU A 174 -2.09 16.12 16.59
C GLU A 174 -2.08 17.02 17.84
N SER A 175 -2.90 18.07 17.85
CA SER A 175 -3.03 18.95 19.02
C SER A 175 -3.59 18.23 20.25
N GLU A 176 -4.62 17.40 20.07
CA GLU A 176 -5.22 16.58 21.12
C GLU A 176 -4.21 15.57 21.68
N VAL A 177 -3.47 14.90 20.80
CA VAL A 177 -2.40 13.97 21.16
C VAL A 177 -1.32 14.65 22.00
N ILE A 178 -0.84 15.83 21.58
CA ILE A 178 0.17 16.59 22.33
C ILE A 178 -0.34 16.94 23.74
N SER A 179 -1.62 17.33 23.87
CA SER A 179 -2.23 17.59 25.18
C SER A 179 -2.25 16.34 26.05
N LEU A 180 -2.73 15.20 25.53
CA LEU A 180 -2.82 13.94 26.27
C LEU A 180 -1.44 13.44 26.72
N VAL A 181 -0.43 13.56 25.85
CA VAL A 181 0.96 13.24 26.19
C VAL A 181 1.49 14.19 27.27
N GLY A 182 1.24 15.50 27.16
CA GLY A 182 1.63 16.50 28.15
C GLY A 182 0.96 16.32 29.52
N GLU A 183 -0.25 15.77 29.55
CA GLU A 183 -0.96 15.36 30.77
C GLU A 183 -0.43 14.05 31.40
N GLY A 184 0.53 13.38 30.74
CA GLY A 184 1.12 12.13 31.21
C GLY A 184 0.19 10.92 31.06
N LYS A 185 -0.76 10.95 30.11
CA LYS A 185 -1.60 9.78 29.81
C LYS A 185 -0.75 8.64 29.21
N PRO A 186 -1.12 7.36 29.42
CA PRO A 186 -0.39 6.23 28.86
C PRO A 186 -0.31 6.29 27.32
N MET A 187 0.90 6.40 26.78
CA MET A 187 1.13 6.60 25.34
C MET A 187 0.62 5.43 24.50
N ASP A 188 0.70 4.19 25.02
CA ASP A 188 0.14 3.00 24.38
C ASP A 188 -1.38 3.06 24.23
N GLU A 189 -2.10 3.55 25.25
CA GLU A 189 -3.55 3.72 25.19
C GLU A 189 -3.98 4.87 24.26
N ILE A 190 -3.18 5.94 24.16
CA ILE A 190 -3.38 7.00 23.14
C ILE A 190 -3.16 6.42 21.73
N ALA A 191 -2.06 5.66 21.53
CA ALA A 191 -1.77 5.02 20.26
C ALA A 191 -2.91 4.06 19.84
N ALA A 192 -3.46 3.28 20.77
CA ALA A 192 -4.62 2.44 20.49
C ALA A 192 -5.85 3.25 20.03
N GLY A 193 -6.07 4.44 20.59
CA GLY A 193 -7.10 5.37 20.13
C GLY A 193 -6.89 5.86 18.70
N ILE A 194 -5.65 6.18 18.35
CA ILE A 194 -5.22 6.58 17.01
C ILE A 194 -5.49 5.45 16.02
N GLU A 195 -5.02 4.23 16.31
CA GLU A 195 -5.23 3.07 15.45
C GLU A 195 -6.72 2.76 15.24
N MET A 196 -7.52 2.84 16.31
CA MET A 196 -8.97 2.65 16.24
C MET A 196 -9.66 3.72 15.38
N SER A 197 -9.19 4.97 15.41
CA SER A 197 -9.70 6.05 14.57
C SER A 197 -9.47 5.77 13.09
N VAL A 198 -8.27 5.30 12.73
CA VAL A 198 -7.94 4.94 11.35
C VAL A 198 -8.67 3.67 10.89
N ALA A 199 -8.76 2.65 11.74
CA ALA A 199 -9.48 1.40 11.46
C ALA A 199 -10.95 1.65 11.12
N LYS A 200 -11.63 2.56 11.83
CA LYS A 200 -13.02 2.95 11.52
C LYS A 200 -13.16 3.59 10.13
N ARG A 201 -12.15 4.33 9.65
CA ARG A 201 -12.16 4.90 8.29
C ARG A 201 -11.95 3.82 7.24
N CYS A 202 -11.04 2.88 7.50
CA CYS A 202 -10.82 1.71 6.67
C CYS A 202 -12.11 0.89 6.51
N PHE A 203 -12.84 0.67 7.60
CA PHE A 203 -14.15 0.02 7.60
C PHE A 203 -15.16 0.69 6.66
N VAL A 204 -15.24 2.03 6.66
CA VAL A 204 -16.16 2.75 5.77
C VAL A 204 -15.80 2.52 4.30
N MET A 205 -14.51 2.49 3.95
CA MET A 205 -14.07 2.21 2.58
C MET A 205 -14.36 0.77 2.17
N ALA A 206 -14.03 -0.19 3.02
CA ALA A 206 -14.34 -1.61 2.80
C ALA A 206 -15.85 -1.82 2.58
N LYS A 207 -16.69 -1.26 3.46
CA LYS A 207 -18.14 -1.37 3.36
C LYS A 207 -18.69 -0.77 2.06
N LYS A 208 -18.20 0.40 1.64
CA LYS A 208 -18.63 1.03 0.37
C LYS A 208 -18.22 0.23 -0.87
N ALA A 209 -17.07 -0.44 -0.82
CA ALA A 209 -16.61 -1.32 -1.89
C ALA A 209 -17.39 -2.65 -1.94
N GLY A 210 -18.13 -3.01 -0.89
CA GLY A 210 -18.77 -4.33 -0.76
C GLY A 210 -17.79 -5.42 -0.31
N ALA A 211 -16.65 -5.03 0.26
CA ALA A 211 -15.67 -5.94 0.86
C ALA A 211 -16.23 -6.51 2.17
N THR A 212 -16.68 -7.76 2.15
CA THR A 212 -17.42 -8.38 3.26
C THR A 212 -16.82 -9.66 3.81
N ASP A 213 -15.98 -10.35 3.05
CA ASP A 213 -15.27 -11.57 3.44
C ASP A 213 -13.86 -11.64 2.81
N SER A 214 -12.98 -12.47 3.37
CA SER A 214 -11.62 -12.72 2.88
C SER A 214 -10.83 -11.44 2.53
N ILE A 215 -10.56 -10.63 3.55
CA ILE A 215 -9.93 -9.32 3.40
C ILE A 215 -8.42 -9.42 3.68
N THR A 216 -7.60 -8.82 2.82
CA THR A 216 -6.20 -8.52 3.10
C THR A 216 -5.94 -7.01 3.21
N LEU A 217 -4.77 -6.63 3.72
CA LEU A 217 -4.29 -5.25 3.73
C LEU A 217 -3.16 -5.09 2.71
N SER A 218 -3.17 -3.99 1.96
CA SER A 218 -2.07 -3.60 1.08
C SER A 218 -1.55 -2.20 1.38
N GLY A 219 -0.43 -1.85 0.74
CA GLY A 219 0.20 -0.55 0.91
C GLY A 219 1.14 -0.50 2.11
N GLY A 220 1.79 0.64 2.31
CA GLY A 220 2.83 0.78 3.33
C GLY A 220 2.28 0.65 4.76
N CYS A 221 1.04 1.09 4.99
CA CYS A 221 0.42 1.02 6.32
C CYS A 221 -0.09 -0.37 6.69
N ALA A 222 -0.14 -1.33 5.75
CA ALA A 222 -0.39 -2.74 6.07
C ALA A 222 0.70 -3.33 6.99
N LYS A 223 1.88 -2.71 7.04
CA LYS A 223 3.00 -3.06 7.94
C LYS A 223 2.83 -2.53 9.36
N ASN A 224 1.74 -1.80 9.65
CA ASN A 224 1.44 -1.33 10.99
C ASN A 224 0.66 -2.41 11.75
N ASP A 225 1.34 -3.10 12.67
CA ASP A 225 0.77 -4.21 13.44
C ASP A 225 -0.42 -3.76 14.31
N GLY A 226 -0.31 -2.58 14.93
CA GLY A 226 -1.37 -1.95 15.72
C GLY A 226 -2.60 -1.63 14.88
N LEU A 227 -2.39 -1.07 13.68
CA LEU A 227 -3.47 -0.80 12.74
C LEU A 227 -4.16 -2.09 12.30
N LYS A 228 -3.39 -3.12 11.95
CA LYS A 228 -3.94 -4.44 11.58
C LYS A 228 -4.82 -4.98 12.70
N GLN A 229 -4.33 -4.97 13.95
CA GLN A 229 -5.12 -5.41 15.10
C GLN A 229 -6.41 -4.59 15.26
N ALA A 230 -6.35 -3.27 15.14
CA ALA A 230 -7.52 -2.41 15.23
C ALA A 230 -8.52 -2.66 14.09
N ILE A 231 -8.05 -2.88 12.85
CA ILE A 231 -8.90 -3.22 11.71
C ILE A 231 -9.61 -4.56 11.94
N GLU A 232 -8.90 -5.59 12.41
CA GLU A 232 -9.52 -6.89 12.73
C GLU A 232 -10.60 -6.76 13.80
N GLN A 233 -10.38 -5.93 14.83
CA GLN A 233 -11.37 -5.66 15.88
C GLN A 233 -12.61 -4.96 15.32
N VAL A 234 -12.44 -3.95 14.46
CA VAL A 234 -13.56 -3.18 13.88
C VAL A 234 -14.36 -4.02 12.89
N LEU A 235 -13.69 -4.79 12.03
CA LEU A 235 -14.33 -5.63 11.03
C LEU A 235 -14.91 -6.92 11.62
N LYS A 236 -14.40 -7.36 12.79
CA LYS A 236 -14.64 -8.71 13.34
C LYS A 236 -14.26 -9.82 12.36
N ILE A 237 -13.22 -9.57 11.55
CA ILE A 237 -12.69 -10.47 10.54
C ILE A 237 -11.17 -10.53 10.74
N LYS A 238 -10.58 -11.72 10.64
CA LYS A 238 -9.13 -11.87 10.59
C LYS A 238 -8.62 -11.49 9.21
N VAL A 239 -7.62 -10.61 9.18
CA VAL A 239 -6.98 -10.21 7.93
C VAL A 239 -6.11 -11.35 7.44
N ILE A 240 -6.17 -11.63 6.14
CA ILE A 240 -5.30 -12.60 5.48
C ILE A 240 -3.92 -11.98 5.29
N ASP A 241 -2.89 -12.61 5.83
CA ASP A 241 -1.50 -12.23 5.61
C ASP A 241 -1.01 -12.74 4.26
N LEU A 242 -0.41 -11.84 3.48
CA LEU A 242 0.21 -12.19 2.21
C LEU A 242 1.65 -12.67 2.43
N PRO A 243 2.12 -13.70 1.69
CA PRO A 243 3.52 -14.15 1.74
C PRO A 243 4.51 -13.18 1.08
N VAL A 244 4.00 -12.15 0.39
CA VAL A 244 4.76 -11.10 -0.29
C VAL A 244 4.54 -9.78 0.44
N ASP A 245 5.56 -8.91 0.44
CA ASP A 245 5.45 -7.58 1.03
C ASP A 245 4.19 -6.85 0.50
N PRO A 246 3.23 -6.48 1.39
CA PRO A 246 1.97 -5.86 0.98
C PRO A 246 2.14 -4.50 0.30
N GLN A 247 3.31 -3.86 0.46
CA GLN A 247 3.63 -2.60 -0.21
C GLN A 247 3.98 -2.78 -1.70
N LEU A 248 4.29 -4.01 -2.14
CA LEU A 248 4.63 -4.32 -3.53
C LEU A 248 3.42 -4.65 -4.42
N MET A 249 2.21 -4.83 -3.85
CA MET A 249 1.06 -5.35 -4.59
C MET A 249 0.72 -4.58 -5.87
N GLY A 250 0.79 -3.25 -5.84
CA GLY A 250 0.59 -2.42 -7.05
C GLY A 250 1.65 -2.68 -8.13
N ALA A 251 2.93 -2.74 -7.77
CA ALA A 251 4.00 -3.04 -8.73
C ALA A 251 3.92 -4.48 -9.24
N LEU A 252 3.54 -5.42 -8.37
CA LEU A 252 3.39 -6.83 -8.71
C LEU A 252 2.27 -7.05 -9.72
N GLY A 253 1.08 -6.47 -9.49
CA GLY A 253 -0.01 -6.59 -10.46
C GLY A 253 0.28 -5.85 -11.77
N ALA A 254 1.01 -4.73 -11.73
CA ALA A 254 1.50 -4.09 -12.94
C ALA A 254 2.43 -5.02 -13.75
N ALA A 255 3.35 -5.72 -13.09
CA ALA A 255 4.25 -6.68 -13.74
C ALA A 255 3.48 -7.87 -14.33
N GLU A 256 2.43 -8.36 -13.66
CA GLU A 256 1.58 -9.42 -14.21
C GLU A 256 0.77 -8.96 -15.43
N TYR A 257 0.18 -7.75 -15.40
CA TYR A 257 -0.46 -7.21 -16.61
C TYR A 257 0.55 -7.05 -17.76
N ALA A 258 1.78 -6.63 -17.44
CA ALA A 258 2.86 -6.54 -18.43
C ALA A 258 3.17 -7.92 -19.03
N ARG A 259 3.24 -8.97 -18.20
CA ARG A 259 3.45 -10.36 -18.64
C ARG A 259 2.32 -10.85 -19.54
N GLN A 260 1.07 -10.66 -19.15
CA GLN A 260 -0.09 -11.07 -19.95
C GLN A 260 -0.11 -10.39 -21.33
N LYS A 261 0.11 -9.07 -21.36
CA LYS A 261 0.09 -8.29 -22.61
C LYS A 261 1.30 -8.58 -23.50
N GLY A 262 2.50 -8.63 -22.93
CA GLY A 262 3.72 -8.90 -23.69
C GLY A 262 3.81 -10.32 -24.22
N LEU A 263 3.19 -11.32 -23.55
CA LEU A 263 3.06 -12.67 -24.09
C LEU A 263 2.01 -12.76 -25.19
N ALA A 264 0.92 -11.99 -25.12
CA ALA A 264 -0.11 -11.98 -26.17
C ALA A 264 0.35 -11.30 -27.47
N GLN A 265 1.41 -10.48 -27.43
CA GLN A 265 1.98 -9.79 -28.59
C GLN A 265 3.10 -10.57 -29.28
N ALA A 266 3.56 -11.69 -28.70
CA ALA A 266 4.71 -12.47 -29.16
C ALA A 266 4.30 -13.74 -29.89
#